data_AF-A0A482D6T9-F1
#
_entry.id   AF-A0A482D6T9-F1
#
_cell.length_a   1.000
_cell.length_b   1.000
_cell.length_c   1.000
_cell.angle_alpha   90.00
_cell.angle_beta   90.00
_cell.angle_gamma   90.00
#
_symmetry.space_group_name_H-M   'P 1'
#
loop_
_entity.id
_entity.type
_entity.pdbx_description
1 polymer ?
#
loop_
_entity_poly.entity_id
_entity_poly.type
_entity_poly.pdbx_seq_one_letter_code
_entity_poly.pdbx_strand_id
1 'polypeptide(L)'
;MADDKKPESVPPTSGFSHPDPFVEVVWTILAVLLIIYVINGIISVFLSDSFSSSGPVFWFKTHMMDILLSIFYYLKYIMVLLSVGLAFWIMDFYKKVVVLRKAESALLYVETAKSEKVGNPMWERILKNSDSLNENDWRLAIIEADIMLDELLEKMGLVGETIGDRLKTVQSADFKTIDAAWEAHKIRNQIAHEGGEFIINQHETKRVIGLYESVFQEFKVI
;
A
#
# COMPACT_ATOMS: atom_id res chain seq x y z
N MET A 1 -73.95 -44.34 -5.89
CA MET A 1 -72.49 -44.16 -6.09
C MET A 1 -71.98 -43.28 -4.97
N ALA A 2 -71.43 -43.90 -3.95
CA ALA A 2 -70.64 -43.25 -2.92
C ALA A 2 -69.44 -44.19 -2.72
N ASP A 3 -68.28 -43.77 -3.20
CA ASP A 3 -67.03 -44.54 -3.12
C ASP A 3 -66.44 -44.39 -1.72
N ASP A 4 -66.41 -45.50 -0.98
CA ASP A 4 -65.67 -45.64 0.27
C ASP A 4 -64.16 -45.64 -0.02
N LYS A 5 -63.46 -44.58 0.40
CA LYS A 5 -62.00 -44.48 0.35
C LYS A 5 -61.39 -45.24 1.53
N LYS A 6 -60.75 -46.39 1.25
CA LYS A 6 -59.92 -47.15 2.22
C LYS A 6 -58.75 -46.30 2.73
N PRO A 7 -58.34 -46.42 4.01
CA PRO A 7 -57.16 -45.72 4.53
C PRO A 7 -55.86 -46.35 4.00
N GLU A 8 -54.95 -45.52 3.49
CA GLU A 8 -53.61 -45.92 3.02
C GLU A 8 -52.72 -46.39 4.19
N SER A 9 -52.09 -47.55 4.02
CA SER A 9 -51.12 -48.12 4.96
C SER A 9 -49.74 -47.46 4.79
N VAL A 10 -49.23 -46.82 5.85
CA VAL A 10 -47.87 -46.25 5.92
C VAL A 10 -46.83 -47.39 5.85
N PRO A 11 -45.79 -47.30 5.00
CA PRO A 11 -44.76 -48.33 4.91
C PRO A 11 -43.85 -48.34 6.14
N PRO A 12 -43.26 -49.50 6.51
CA PRO A 12 -42.39 -49.59 7.67
C PRO A 12 -41.10 -48.78 7.40
N THR A 13 -40.81 -47.83 8.27
CA THR A 13 -39.56 -47.07 8.24
C THR A 13 -38.40 -48.03 8.47
N SER A 14 -37.61 -48.26 7.44
CA SER A 14 -36.34 -48.99 7.51
C SER A 14 -35.46 -48.39 8.61
N GLY A 15 -35.02 -49.23 9.55
CA GLY A 15 -34.28 -48.89 10.77
C GLY A 15 -32.88 -48.33 10.58
N PHE A 16 -32.75 -47.22 9.86
CA PHE A 16 -31.62 -46.31 9.95
C PHE A 16 -32.16 -44.94 10.38
N SER A 17 -32.68 -44.89 11.60
CA SER A 17 -32.78 -43.65 12.35
C SER A 17 -31.37 -43.04 12.40
N HIS A 18 -31.22 -41.80 11.91
CA HIS A 18 -30.05 -41.00 12.23
C HIS A 18 -29.77 -41.14 13.72
N PRO A 19 -28.59 -41.62 14.15
CA PRO A 19 -28.29 -41.77 15.56
C PRO A 19 -28.54 -40.43 16.24
N ASP A 20 -29.17 -40.46 17.42
CA ASP A 20 -29.42 -39.26 18.20
C ASP A 20 -28.12 -38.42 18.24
N PRO A 21 -28.14 -37.14 17.82
CA PRO A 21 -26.94 -36.31 17.79
C PRO A 21 -26.21 -36.28 19.14
N PHE A 22 -26.94 -36.47 20.25
CA PHE A 22 -26.33 -36.64 21.57
C PHE A 22 -25.46 -37.90 21.67
N VAL A 23 -25.93 -39.04 21.13
CA VAL A 23 -25.21 -40.31 21.13
C VAL A 23 -23.95 -40.24 20.27
N GLU A 24 -24.02 -39.59 19.09
CA GLU A 24 -22.82 -39.38 18.25
C GLU A 24 -21.77 -38.54 18.97
N VAL A 25 -22.19 -37.45 19.63
CA VAL A 25 -21.28 -36.60 20.42
C VAL A 25 -20.62 -37.39 21.56
N VAL A 26 -21.37 -38.23 22.27
CA VAL A 26 -20.80 -39.08 23.33
C VAL A 26 -19.75 -40.05 22.78
N TRP A 27 -20.04 -40.75 21.68
CA TRP A 27 -19.08 -41.67 21.07
C TRP A 27 -17.83 -40.96 20.52
N THR A 28 -17.97 -39.77 19.94
CA THR A 28 -16.82 -38.99 19.47
C THR A 28 -15.93 -38.53 20.63
N ILE A 29 -16.52 -38.06 21.74
CA ILE A 29 -15.77 -37.71 22.94
C ILE A 29 -15.03 -38.93 23.51
N LEU A 30 -15.70 -40.08 23.61
CA LEU A 30 -15.08 -41.32 24.08
C LEU A 30 -13.94 -41.77 23.17
N ALA A 31 -14.10 -41.65 21.85
CA ALA A 31 -13.04 -41.96 20.89
C ALA A 31 -11.84 -41.02 21.05
N VAL A 32 -12.07 -39.71 21.20
CA VAL A 32 -11.01 -38.72 21.45
C VAL A 32 -10.29 -39.00 22.77
N LEU A 33 -11.01 -39.30 23.85
CA LEU A 33 -10.41 -39.64 25.14
C LEU A 33 -9.58 -40.92 25.08
N LEU A 34 -10.05 -41.95 24.37
CA LEU A 34 -9.29 -43.17 24.12
C LEU A 34 -7.99 -42.88 23.38
N ILE A 35 -8.06 -42.06 22.33
CA ILE A 35 -6.89 -41.66 21.54
C ILE A 35 -5.89 -40.91 22.42
N ILE A 36 -6.35 -39.95 23.23
CA ILE A 36 -5.49 -39.19 24.15
C ILE A 36 -4.84 -40.13 25.18
N TYR A 37 -5.58 -41.08 25.74
CA TYR A 37 -5.05 -42.06 26.69
C TYR A 37 -3.95 -42.92 26.06
N VAL A 38 -4.18 -43.42 24.84
CA VAL A 38 -3.20 -44.21 24.10
C VAL A 38 -1.95 -43.38 23.77
N ILE A 39 -2.13 -42.14 23.31
CA ILE A 39 -1.03 -41.22 23.03
C ILE A 39 -0.20 -40.96 24.29
N ASN A 40 -0.85 -40.66 25.42
CA ASN A 40 -0.17 -40.43 26.68
C ASN A 40 0.57 -41.68 27.19
N GLY A 41 -0.02 -42.86 27.02
CA GLY A 41 0.63 -44.14 27.29
C GLY A 41 1.92 -44.31 26.48
N ILE A 42 1.85 -44.08 25.17
CA ILE A 42 3.02 -44.13 24.28
C ILE A 42 4.07 -43.10 24.72
N ILE A 43 3.68 -41.84 24.95
CA ILE A 43 4.57 -40.78 25.41
C ILE A 43 5.26 -41.16 26.72
N SER A 44 4.54 -41.73 27.68
CA SER A 44 5.12 -42.14 28.97
C SER A 44 6.17 -43.25 28.84
N VAL A 45 6.01 -44.18 27.88
CA VAL A 45 7.03 -45.21 27.58
C VAL A 45 8.28 -44.56 26.98
N PHE A 46 8.12 -43.53 26.16
CA PHE A 46 9.25 -42.81 25.56
C PHE A 46 9.98 -41.90 26.56
N LEU A 47 9.25 -41.18 27.41
CA LEU A 47 9.79 -40.22 28.41
C LEU A 47 10.27 -40.87 29.71
N SER A 48 9.87 -42.12 30.00
CA SER A 48 10.33 -42.80 31.21
C SER A 48 11.75 -43.36 31.04
N ASP A 49 12.63 -43.01 31.96
CA ASP A 49 13.98 -43.60 32.09
C ASP A 49 13.96 -44.91 32.88
N SER A 50 12.81 -45.27 33.46
CA SER A 50 12.64 -46.36 34.43
C SER A 50 12.50 -47.76 33.81
N PHE A 51 12.66 -47.90 32.50
CA PHE A 51 12.48 -49.19 31.82
C PHE A 51 13.76 -50.03 31.88
N SER A 52 13.64 -51.35 32.12
CA SER A 52 14.80 -52.25 32.14
C SER A 52 15.57 -52.19 30.82
N SER A 53 16.90 -52.17 30.87
CA SER A 53 17.80 -52.09 29.70
C SER A 53 17.79 -53.35 28.81
N SER A 54 16.83 -54.24 28.98
CA SER A 54 16.68 -55.50 28.28
C SER A 54 15.20 -55.88 28.18
N GLY A 55 14.80 -56.50 27.07
CA GLY A 55 13.45 -57.00 26.82
C GLY A 55 12.78 -56.41 25.58
N PRO A 56 11.61 -56.94 25.16
CA PRO A 56 10.95 -56.55 23.92
C PRO A 56 10.55 -55.07 23.85
N VAL A 57 10.14 -54.48 24.97
CA VAL A 57 9.75 -53.06 25.04
C VAL A 57 10.96 -52.14 24.94
N PHE A 58 12.09 -52.49 25.54
CA PHE A 58 13.35 -51.76 25.38
C PHE A 58 13.87 -51.85 23.94
N TRP A 59 13.81 -53.04 23.33
CA TRP A 59 14.12 -53.22 21.90
C TRP A 59 13.21 -52.35 21.03
N PHE A 60 11.90 -52.36 21.26
CA PHE A 60 10.96 -51.50 20.54
C PHE A 60 11.26 -50.01 20.72
N LYS A 61 11.49 -49.54 21.95
CA LYS A 61 11.81 -48.13 22.26
C LYS A 61 13.08 -47.67 21.53
N THR A 62 14.15 -48.46 21.59
CA THR A 62 15.44 -48.13 20.96
C THR A 62 15.34 -48.11 19.44
N HIS A 63 14.75 -49.15 18.84
CA HIS A 63 14.60 -49.22 17.37
C HIS A 63 13.67 -48.12 16.84
N MET A 64 12.61 -47.79 17.58
CA MET A 64 11.74 -46.68 17.21
C MET A 64 12.44 -45.33 17.32
N MET A 65 13.27 -45.13 18.34
CA MET A 65 14.09 -43.94 18.49
C MET A 65 15.09 -43.82 17.34
N ASP A 66 15.77 -44.91 16.97
CA ASP A 66 16.73 -44.93 15.87
C ASP A 66 16.06 -44.62 14.53
N ILE A 67 14.88 -45.18 14.27
CA ILE A 67 14.07 -44.86 13.08
C ILE A 67 13.71 -43.36 13.08
N LEU A 68 13.21 -42.84 14.20
CA LEU A 68 12.82 -41.44 14.33
C LEU A 68 14.02 -40.50 14.13
N LEU A 69 15.16 -40.78 14.74
CA LEU A 69 16.40 -40.04 14.55
C LEU A 69 16.89 -40.11 13.10
N SER A 70 16.77 -41.26 12.43
CA SER A 70 17.12 -41.40 11.02
C SER A 70 16.23 -40.52 10.12
N ILE A 71 14.92 -40.45 10.40
CA ILE A 71 13.99 -39.58 9.69
C ILE A 71 14.39 -38.12 9.87
N PHE A 72 14.67 -37.68 11.10
CA PHE A 72 15.13 -36.32 11.37
C PHE A 72 16.46 -35.99 10.67
N TYR A 73 17.38 -36.96 10.60
CA TYR A 73 18.63 -36.82 9.87
C TYR A 73 18.37 -36.53 8.38
N TYR A 74 17.53 -37.33 7.71
CA TYR A 74 17.19 -37.09 6.30
C TYR A 74 16.41 -35.79 6.07
N LEU A 75 15.44 -35.47 6.94
CA LEU A 75 14.70 -34.20 6.88
C LEU A 75 15.64 -33.00 6.95
N LYS A 76 16.66 -33.04 7.82
CA LYS A 76 17.67 -31.97 7.92
C LYS A 76 18.36 -31.72 6.58
N TYR A 77 18.78 -32.76 5.86
CA TYR A 77 19.42 -32.59 4.55
C TYR A 77 18.46 -32.01 3.51
N ILE A 78 17.20 -32.46 3.50
CA ILE A 78 16.16 -31.91 2.61
C ILE A 78 15.96 -30.41 2.89
N MET A 79 15.90 -30.02 4.16
CA MET A 79 15.73 -28.61 4.54
C MET A 79 16.93 -27.75 4.13
N VAL A 80 18.15 -28.25 4.26
CA VAL A 80 19.36 -27.55 3.80
C VAL A 80 19.34 -27.38 2.28
N LEU A 81 19.00 -28.42 1.53
CA LEU A 81 18.87 -28.34 0.07
C LEU A 81 17.79 -27.34 -0.37
N LEU A 82 16.64 -27.35 0.30
CA LEU A 82 15.54 -26.42 0.04
C LEU A 82 15.94 -24.97 0.35
N SER A 83 16.66 -24.75 1.46
CA SER A 83 17.19 -23.43 1.83
C SER A 83 18.15 -22.87 0.77
N VAL A 84 19.07 -23.70 0.27
CA VAL A 84 19.99 -23.32 -0.80
C VAL A 84 19.22 -22.99 -2.08
N GLY A 85 18.23 -23.80 -2.45
CA GLY A 85 17.37 -23.55 -3.62
C GLY A 85 16.62 -22.21 -3.52
N LEU A 86 16.03 -21.92 -2.36
CA LEU A 86 15.36 -20.64 -2.10
C LEU A 86 16.33 -19.45 -2.17
N ALA A 87 17.56 -19.60 -1.66
CA ALA A 87 18.57 -18.54 -1.73
C ALA A 87 18.94 -18.20 -3.19
N PHE A 88 19.12 -19.23 -4.04
CA PHE A 88 19.33 -19.02 -5.48
C PHE A 88 18.13 -18.36 -6.15
N TRP A 89 16.92 -18.77 -5.80
CA TRP A 89 15.70 -18.19 -6.35
C TRP A 89 15.53 -16.72 -5.95
N ILE A 90 15.79 -16.38 -4.69
CA ILE A 90 15.81 -15.00 -4.19
C ILE A 90 16.86 -14.17 -4.94
N MET A 91 18.05 -14.73 -5.20
CA MET A 91 19.08 -14.03 -5.96
C MET A 91 18.63 -13.72 -7.40
N ASP A 92 18.02 -14.68 -8.09
CA ASP A 92 17.46 -14.47 -9.43
C ASP A 92 16.32 -13.43 -9.42
N PHE A 93 15.42 -13.55 -8.44
CA PHE A 93 14.33 -12.60 -8.24
C PHE A 93 14.85 -11.18 -7.98
N TYR A 94 15.86 -11.02 -7.13
CA TYR A 94 16.49 -9.74 -6.86
C TYR A 94 17.10 -9.13 -8.12
N LYS A 95 17.81 -9.92 -8.95
CA LYS A 95 18.34 -9.44 -10.24
C LYS A 95 17.23 -8.93 -11.15
N LYS A 96 16.11 -9.66 -11.26
CA LYS A 96 14.93 -9.23 -12.03
C LYS A 96 14.34 -7.93 -11.50
N VAL A 97 14.22 -7.79 -10.18
CA VAL A 97 13.75 -6.55 -9.54
C VAL A 97 14.68 -5.38 -9.84
N VAL A 98 16.01 -5.57 -9.79
CA VAL A 98 16.98 -4.51 -10.10
C VAL A 98 16.90 -4.09 -11.58
N VAL A 99 16.76 -5.04 -12.50
CA VAL A 99 16.59 -4.74 -13.93
C VAL A 99 15.29 -3.97 -14.17
N LEU A 100 14.19 -4.37 -13.53
CA LEU A 100 12.91 -3.66 -13.61
C LEU A 100 13.01 -2.24 -13.06
N ARG A 101 13.65 -2.04 -11.89
CA ARG A 101 13.89 -0.70 -11.34
C ARG A 101 14.76 0.15 -12.26
N LYS A 102 15.77 -0.44 -12.91
CA LYS A 102 16.59 0.29 -13.87
C LYS A 102 15.79 0.70 -15.10
N ALA A 103 14.91 -0.17 -15.61
CA ALA A 103 14.01 0.14 -16.71
C ALA A 103 13.01 1.24 -16.34
N GLU A 104 12.40 1.16 -15.16
CA GLU A 104 11.51 2.19 -14.61
C GLU A 104 12.24 3.53 -14.45
N SER A 105 13.43 3.53 -13.85
CA SER A 105 14.24 4.74 -13.73
C SER A 105 14.60 5.34 -15.09
N ALA A 106 14.91 4.52 -16.08
CA ALA A 106 15.22 5.01 -17.42
C ALA A 106 13.99 5.65 -18.10
N LEU A 107 12.80 5.09 -17.89
CA LEU A 107 11.56 5.70 -18.34
C LEU A 107 11.28 7.02 -17.61
N LEU A 108 11.41 7.04 -16.28
CA LEU A 108 11.29 8.26 -15.47
C LEU A 108 12.29 9.34 -15.89
N TYR A 109 13.56 8.99 -16.14
CA TYR A 109 14.58 9.94 -16.61
C TYR A 109 14.29 10.47 -18.03
N VAL A 110 13.77 9.63 -18.93
CA VAL A 110 13.37 10.08 -20.28
C VAL A 110 12.13 10.95 -20.22
N GLU A 111 11.19 10.65 -19.33
CA GLU A 111 9.97 11.43 -19.12
C GLU A 111 10.26 12.76 -18.43
N THR A 112 11.11 12.79 -17.40
CA THR A 112 11.58 14.04 -16.80
C THR A 112 12.40 14.85 -17.79
N ALA A 113 13.31 14.25 -18.57
CA ALA A 113 14.08 14.97 -19.58
C ALA A 113 13.23 15.48 -20.77
N LYS A 114 12.08 14.83 -21.07
CA LYS A 114 11.09 15.36 -22.02
C LYS A 114 10.23 16.45 -21.39
N SER A 115 9.86 16.32 -20.11
CA SER A 115 9.14 17.33 -19.34
C SER A 115 9.99 18.59 -19.14
N GLU A 116 11.30 18.47 -18.97
CA GLU A 116 12.26 19.59 -18.83
C GLU A 116 12.42 20.42 -20.11
N LYS A 117 12.01 19.89 -21.27
CA LYS A 117 12.16 20.55 -22.58
C LYS A 117 10.87 21.09 -23.17
N VAL A 118 9.74 20.90 -22.50
CA VAL A 118 8.50 21.61 -22.85
C VAL A 118 8.32 22.65 -21.76
N GLY A 119 8.90 23.83 -21.97
CA GLY A 119 8.64 24.99 -21.13
C GLY A 119 7.13 25.12 -20.91
N ASN A 120 6.71 25.38 -19.68
CA ASN A 120 5.29 25.52 -19.38
C ASN A 120 4.72 26.62 -20.30
N PRO A 121 3.85 26.30 -21.27
CA PRO A 121 3.41 27.26 -22.29
C PRO A 121 2.63 28.42 -21.66
N MET A 122 2.05 28.20 -20.49
CA MET A 122 1.42 29.24 -19.68
C MET A 122 2.47 30.18 -19.08
N TRP A 123 3.62 29.66 -18.63
CA TRP A 123 4.72 30.46 -18.08
C TRP A 123 5.38 31.34 -19.14
N GLU A 124 5.61 30.79 -20.34
CA GLU A 124 6.14 31.59 -21.47
C GLU A 124 5.19 32.74 -21.84
N ARG A 125 3.86 32.51 -21.77
CA ARG A 125 2.85 33.55 -22.00
C ARG A 125 2.89 34.63 -20.92
N ILE A 126 3.01 34.25 -19.65
CA ILE A 126 3.14 35.18 -18.52
C ILE A 126 4.38 36.06 -18.70
N LEU A 127 5.53 35.48 -19.05
CA LEU A 127 6.76 36.22 -19.30
C LEU A 127 6.57 37.22 -20.45
N LYS A 128 6.01 36.79 -21.57
CA LYS A 128 5.71 37.66 -22.72
C LYS A 128 4.79 38.82 -22.35
N ASN A 129 3.75 38.56 -21.55
CA ASN A 129 2.81 39.59 -21.11
C ASN A 129 3.48 40.58 -20.13
N SER A 130 4.38 40.10 -19.26
CA SER A 130 5.15 40.96 -18.33
C SER A 130 6.17 41.87 -19.06
N ASP A 131 6.67 41.44 -20.22
CA ASP A 131 7.58 42.21 -21.06
C ASP A 131 6.87 43.17 -22.02
N SER A 132 5.54 43.12 -22.11
CA SER A 132 4.73 44.02 -22.94
C SER A 132 4.86 45.48 -22.50
N LEU A 133 4.49 46.41 -23.39
CA LEU A 133 4.40 47.85 -23.09
C LEU A 133 3.00 48.26 -22.58
N ASN A 134 2.06 47.32 -22.52
CA ASN A 134 0.67 47.57 -22.15
C ASN A 134 0.38 47.17 -20.70
N GLU A 135 -0.15 48.08 -19.91
CA GLU A 135 -0.51 47.84 -18.50
C GLU A 135 -1.54 46.71 -18.32
N ASN A 136 -2.44 46.53 -19.28
CA ASN A 136 -3.43 45.45 -19.22
C ASN A 136 -2.78 44.07 -19.29
N ASP A 137 -1.70 43.94 -20.07
CA ASP A 137 -0.95 42.70 -20.19
C ASP A 137 -0.19 42.41 -18.88
N TRP A 138 0.27 43.44 -18.17
CA TRP A 138 0.91 43.29 -16.87
C TRP A 138 -0.05 42.77 -15.80
N ARG A 139 -1.27 43.31 -15.74
CA ARG A 139 -2.32 42.82 -14.84
C ARG A 139 -2.67 41.37 -15.19
N LEU A 140 -2.81 41.08 -16.48
CA LEU A 140 -3.09 39.73 -16.97
C LEU A 140 -1.98 38.75 -16.58
N ALA A 141 -0.70 39.12 -16.72
CA ALA A 141 0.43 38.28 -16.34
C ALA A 141 0.38 37.88 -14.85
N ILE A 142 0.05 38.81 -13.95
CA ILE A 142 -0.05 38.54 -12.51
C ILE A 142 -1.26 37.63 -12.19
N ILE A 143 -2.41 37.87 -12.84
CA ILE A 143 -3.60 37.03 -12.66
C ILE A 143 -3.32 35.61 -13.16
N GLU A 144 -2.71 35.47 -14.33
CA GLU A 144 -2.34 34.17 -14.90
C GLU A 144 -1.31 33.42 -14.05
N ALA A 145 -0.33 34.13 -13.48
CA ALA A 145 0.62 33.54 -12.54
C ALA A 145 -0.07 33.05 -11.25
N ASP A 146 -1.06 33.78 -10.74
CA ASP A 146 -1.78 33.37 -9.54
C ASP A 146 -2.71 32.17 -9.79
N ILE A 147 -3.29 32.04 -10.99
CA ILE A 147 -4.02 30.83 -11.40
C ILE A 147 -3.07 29.62 -11.40
N MET A 148 -1.85 29.78 -11.92
CA MET A 148 -0.85 28.72 -11.90
C MET A 148 -0.42 28.35 -10.47
N LEU A 149 -0.35 29.34 -9.56
CA LEU A 149 -0.15 29.09 -8.14
C LEU A 149 -1.30 28.28 -7.54
N ASP A 150 -2.54 28.60 -7.86
CA ASP A 150 -3.70 27.87 -7.35
C ASP A 150 -3.67 26.40 -7.78
N GLU A 151 -3.43 26.13 -9.06
CA GLU A 151 -3.29 24.76 -9.60
C GLU A 151 -2.16 23.98 -8.92
N LEU A 152 -1.04 24.64 -8.60
CA LEU A 152 0.06 24.04 -7.87
C LEU A 152 -0.37 23.63 -6.45
N LEU A 153 -1.00 24.54 -5.71
CA LEU A 153 -1.48 24.26 -4.34
C LEU A 153 -2.53 23.14 -4.33
N GLU A 154 -3.38 23.09 -5.35
CA GLU A 154 -4.36 22.02 -5.56
C GLU A 154 -3.70 20.65 -5.79
N LYS A 155 -2.67 20.60 -6.64
CA LYS A 155 -1.87 19.39 -6.89
C LYS A 155 -1.09 18.92 -5.66
N MET A 156 -0.71 19.84 -4.78
CA MET A 156 -0.10 19.52 -3.48
C MET A 156 -1.10 18.93 -2.48
N GLY A 157 -2.40 18.93 -2.78
CA GLY A 157 -3.45 18.39 -1.91
C GLY A 157 -3.74 19.25 -0.67
N LEU A 158 -3.42 20.55 -0.73
CA LEU A 158 -3.67 21.48 0.36
C LEU A 158 -5.17 21.78 0.49
N VAL A 159 -5.66 21.80 1.73
CA VAL A 159 -7.09 21.98 2.02
C VAL A 159 -7.41 23.47 2.15
N GLY A 160 -8.39 23.95 1.39
CA GLY A 160 -8.88 25.33 1.47
C GLY A 160 -9.70 25.73 0.24
N GLU A 161 -10.72 26.58 0.45
CA GLU A 161 -11.57 27.10 -0.65
C GLU A 161 -10.88 28.17 -1.47
N THR A 162 -9.94 28.91 -0.85
CA THR A 162 -9.18 29.98 -1.50
C THR A 162 -7.69 29.70 -1.43
N ILE A 163 -6.90 30.31 -2.33
CA ILE A 163 -5.43 30.29 -2.27
C ILE A 163 -4.94 30.74 -0.89
N GLY A 164 -5.51 31.81 -0.34
CA GLY A 164 -5.18 32.29 0.99
C GLY A 164 -5.44 31.27 2.11
N ASP A 165 -6.49 30.46 2.00
CA ASP A 165 -6.74 29.39 2.98
C ASP A 165 -5.78 28.23 2.81
N ARG A 166 -5.50 27.82 1.56
CA ARG A 166 -4.51 26.78 1.25
C ARG A 166 -3.13 27.17 1.77
N LEU A 167 -2.69 28.40 1.55
CA LEU A 167 -1.39 28.92 2.03
C LEU A 167 -1.28 28.94 3.57
N LYS A 168 -2.40 29.08 4.32
CA LYS A 168 -2.38 28.98 5.81
C LYS A 168 -2.14 27.56 6.30
N THR A 169 -2.50 26.55 5.53
CA THR A 169 -2.34 25.14 5.92
C THR A 169 -0.93 24.60 5.71
N VAL A 170 -0.11 25.32 4.95
CA VAL A 170 1.26 24.93 4.63
C VAL A 170 2.15 25.03 5.86
N GLN A 171 2.91 23.97 6.15
CA GLN A 171 3.98 24.02 7.14
C GLN A 171 5.24 24.61 6.51
N SER A 172 5.90 25.56 7.20
CA SER A 172 7.11 26.24 6.70
C SER A 172 8.29 25.33 6.37
N ALA A 173 8.26 24.06 6.83
CA ALA A 173 9.28 23.07 6.51
C ALA A 173 9.19 22.54 5.07
N ASP A 174 7.98 22.53 4.48
CA ASP A 174 7.69 21.86 3.21
C ASP A 174 7.59 22.84 2.02
N PHE A 175 7.61 24.15 2.29
CA PHE A 175 7.47 25.21 1.28
C PHE A 175 8.31 26.42 1.70
N LYS A 176 9.52 26.53 1.16
CA LYS A 176 10.50 27.53 1.57
C LYS A 176 10.16 28.92 1.05
N THR A 177 9.54 29.02 -0.12
CA THR A 177 9.15 30.31 -0.72
C THR A 177 7.69 30.69 -0.41
N ILE A 178 7.14 30.20 0.72
CA ILE A 178 5.76 30.49 1.14
C ILE A 178 5.49 32.00 1.31
N ASP A 179 6.47 32.75 1.81
CA ASP A 179 6.37 34.21 1.98
C ASP A 179 6.27 34.93 0.62
N ALA A 180 6.99 34.44 -0.39
CA ALA A 180 6.91 34.97 -1.75
C ALA A 180 5.53 34.69 -2.37
N ALA A 181 4.97 33.50 -2.16
CA ALA A 181 3.62 33.16 -2.59
C ALA A 181 2.56 34.08 -1.93
N TRP A 182 2.68 34.31 -0.62
CA TRP A 182 1.81 35.24 0.11
C TRP A 182 1.90 36.67 -0.39
N GLU A 183 3.11 37.16 -0.64
CA GLU A 183 3.32 38.51 -1.14
C GLU A 183 2.72 38.68 -2.54
N ALA A 184 3.02 37.77 -3.45
CA ALA A 184 2.52 37.81 -4.82
C ALA A 184 0.98 37.75 -4.87
N HIS A 185 0.39 36.83 -4.10
CA HIS A 185 -1.07 36.67 -3.99
C HIS A 185 -1.76 37.93 -3.45
N LYS A 186 -1.15 38.66 -2.50
CA LYS A 186 -1.69 39.94 -2.01
C LYS A 186 -1.76 41.00 -3.13
N ILE A 187 -0.72 41.10 -3.97
CA ILE A 187 -0.73 42.04 -5.09
C ILE A 187 -1.81 41.66 -6.10
N ARG A 188 -1.97 40.37 -6.41
CA ARG A 188 -3.09 39.91 -7.25
C ARG A 188 -4.43 40.30 -6.65
N ASN A 189 -4.63 40.09 -5.34
CA ASN A 189 -5.87 40.44 -4.67
C ASN A 189 -6.16 41.95 -4.70
N GLN A 190 -5.13 42.79 -4.65
CA GLN A 190 -5.28 44.23 -4.81
C GLN A 190 -5.73 44.59 -6.23
N ILE A 191 -5.12 43.98 -7.26
CA ILE A 191 -5.54 44.14 -8.66
C ILE A 191 -7.01 43.72 -8.85
N ALA A 192 -7.46 42.65 -8.19
CA ALA A 192 -8.85 42.19 -8.29
C ALA A 192 -9.87 43.15 -7.64
N HIS A 193 -9.50 43.82 -6.54
CA HIS A 193 -10.37 44.77 -5.85
C HIS A 193 -10.38 46.17 -6.49
N GLU A 194 -9.20 46.67 -6.88
CA GLU A 194 -9.03 48.02 -7.42
C GLU A 194 -9.14 48.05 -8.96
N GLY A 195 -9.02 46.89 -9.62
CA GLY A 195 -9.21 46.74 -11.06
C GLY A 195 -8.29 47.64 -11.88
N GLY A 196 -8.90 48.46 -12.74
CA GLY A 196 -8.18 49.41 -13.60
C GLY A 196 -7.62 50.63 -12.84
N GLU A 197 -8.04 50.87 -11.59
CA GLU A 197 -7.53 51.97 -10.78
C GLU A 197 -6.19 51.64 -10.12
N PHE A 198 -5.83 50.34 -10.03
CA PHE A 198 -4.53 49.93 -9.53
C PHE A 198 -3.44 50.33 -10.53
N ILE A 199 -2.59 51.27 -10.13
CA ILE A 199 -1.44 51.73 -10.90
C ILE A 199 -0.29 50.75 -10.65
N ILE A 200 0.03 49.97 -11.68
CA ILE A 200 1.19 49.08 -11.69
C ILE A 200 2.14 49.47 -12.81
N ASN A 201 3.43 49.45 -12.54
CA ASN A 201 4.47 49.67 -13.54
C ASN A 201 5.18 48.36 -13.89
N GLN A 202 5.83 48.33 -15.05
CA GLN A 202 6.52 47.14 -15.54
C GLN A 202 7.57 46.58 -14.55
N HIS A 203 8.29 47.46 -13.85
CA HIS A 203 9.31 47.05 -12.89
C HIS A 203 8.68 46.27 -11.73
N GLU A 204 7.58 46.78 -11.18
CA GLU A 204 6.82 46.13 -10.12
C GLU A 204 6.18 44.83 -10.61
N THR A 205 5.65 44.80 -11.84
CA THR A 205 5.17 43.57 -12.46
C THR A 205 6.26 42.51 -12.51
N LYS A 206 7.46 42.84 -13.01
CA LYS A 206 8.59 41.91 -13.08
C LYS A 206 9.02 41.41 -11.71
N ARG A 207 9.02 42.29 -10.70
CA ARG A 207 9.31 41.92 -9.31
C ARG A 207 8.32 40.88 -8.80
N VAL A 208 7.02 41.11 -9.02
CA VAL A 208 5.94 40.19 -8.60
C VAL A 208 6.01 38.87 -9.36
N ILE A 209 6.26 38.90 -10.67
CA ILE A 209 6.49 37.68 -11.46
C ILE A 209 7.71 36.90 -10.96
N GLY A 210 8.78 37.58 -10.54
CA GLY A 210 9.94 36.92 -9.91
C GLY A 210 9.63 36.23 -8.57
N LEU A 211 8.65 36.72 -7.81
CA LEU A 211 8.15 36.02 -6.62
C LEU A 211 7.45 34.71 -7.00
N TYR A 212 6.58 34.74 -8.01
CA TYR A 212 5.96 33.54 -8.56
C TYR A 212 6.99 32.57 -9.15
N GLU A 213 7.98 33.08 -9.87
CA GLU A 213 9.08 32.29 -10.45
C GLU A 213 9.82 31.51 -9.36
N SER A 214 10.16 32.16 -8.24
CA SER A 214 10.85 31.52 -7.11
C SER A 214 10.04 30.34 -6.56
N VAL A 215 8.71 30.48 -6.48
CA VAL A 215 7.80 29.42 -6.07
C VAL A 215 7.78 28.28 -7.10
N PHE A 216 7.59 28.59 -8.37
CA PHE A 216 7.51 27.57 -9.41
C PHE A 216 8.81 26.81 -9.62
N GLN A 217 9.97 27.45 -9.44
CA GLN A 217 11.28 26.81 -9.43
C GLN A 217 11.45 25.85 -8.26
N GLU A 218 10.97 26.19 -7.05
CA GLU A 218 11.03 25.30 -5.89
C GLU A 218 10.31 23.98 -6.17
N PHE A 219 9.14 24.04 -6.81
CA PHE A 219 8.32 22.87 -7.13
C PHE A 219 8.57 22.27 -8.52
N LYS A 220 9.58 22.75 -9.26
CA LYS A 220 9.94 22.28 -10.61
C LYS A 220 8.75 22.28 -11.59
N VAL A 221 7.90 23.30 -11.47
CA VAL A 221 6.77 23.56 -12.39
C VAL A 221 7.25 24.26 -13.66
N ILE A 222 8.40 24.94 -13.57
CA ILE A 222 9.10 25.64 -14.64
C ILE A 222 10.60 25.32 -14.61
#